data_AF-A0A7J2KEN7-F1
#
_entry.id   AF-A0A7J2KEN7-F1
#
_cell.length_a   1.000
_cell.length_b   1.000
_cell.length_c   1.000
_cell.angle_alpha   90.00
_cell.angle_beta   90.00
_cell.angle_gamma   90.00
#
_symmetry.space_group_name_H-M   'P 1'
#
loop_
_entity.id
_entity.type
_entity.pdbx_description
1 polymer ?
#
loop_
_entity_poly.entity_id
_entity_poly.type
_entity_poly.pdbx_seq_one_letter_code
_entity_poly.pdbx_strand_id
1 'polypeptide(L)'
;FLEVAENYDIDGLHFDYIRLPDILLPKGIRGRYEGVPLEDKILPQYDFCYCNVCRKKYMEERGIDPIKLDYGEEEYSRWFKWRANRITEIVKAVYRSVKNFDSSLEISAAVFATPSLAYKYVFQEWPKWGLDLYNPMIYHKYYNEPVEWIGDAVKEGADFGVKISAGILVGFMESRNEMYRGFKAALDNGAVGITIFVYPPPRPELYDWIKYSLKKLG
;
A
#
# COMPACT_ATOMS: atom_id res chain seq x y z
N PHE A 1 6.43 -17.75 -7.32
CA PHE A 1 6.26 -17.72 -5.85
C PHE A 1 6.40 -19.12 -5.27
N LEU A 2 5.71 -20.15 -5.79
CA LEU A 2 5.92 -21.54 -5.33
C LEU A 2 7.34 -22.03 -5.57
N GLU A 3 7.93 -21.74 -6.73
CA GLU A 3 9.34 -22.07 -6.99
C GLU A 3 10.28 -21.56 -5.87
N VAL A 4 10.02 -20.38 -5.30
CA VAL A 4 10.82 -19.86 -4.19
C VAL A 4 10.53 -20.64 -2.90
N ALA A 5 9.26 -20.88 -2.59
CA ALA A 5 8.87 -21.66 -1.41
C ALA A 5 9.32 -23.13 -1.47
N GLU A 6 9.47 -23.70 -2.66
CA GLU A 6 9.87 -25.10 -2.88
C GLU A 6 11.38 -25.30 -2.79
N ASN A 7 12.17 -24.31 -3.18
CA ASN A 7 13.61 -24.46 -3.36
C ASN A 7 14.46 -23.77 -2.28
N TYR A 8 13.86 -23.00 -1.38
CA TYR A 8 14.56 -22.25 -0.36
C TYR A 8 13.90 -22.43 1.01
N ASP A 9 14.73 -22.48 2.05
CA ASP A 9 14.28 -22.48 3.45
C ASP A 9 13.95 -21.04 3.86
N ILE A 10 12.66 -20.71 3.87
CA ILE A 10 12.13 -19.37 4.13
C ILE A 10 11.01 -19.43 5.17
N ASP A 11 10.89 -18.39 5.98
CA ASP A 11 9.77 -18.25 6.94
C ASP A 11 8.49 -17.71 6.27
N GLY A 12 8.62 -17.10 5.10
CA GLY A 12 7.50 -16.44 4.45
C GLY A 12 7.83 -15.74 3.13
N LEU A 13 6.78 -15.21 2.49
CA LEU A 13 6.86 -14.44 1.25
C LEU A 13 6.34 -13.02 1.49
N HIS A 14 7.13 -12.04 1.07
CA HIS A 14 6.76 -10.62 1.09
C HIS A 14 6.49 -10.13 -0.33
N PHE A 15 5.34 -9.50 -0.55
CA PHE A 15 4.96 -8.97 -1.84
C PHE A 15 5.18 -7.46 -1.93
N ASP A 16 5.86 -7.02 -2.98
CA ASP A 16 5.99 -5.61 -3.33
C ASP A 16 5.60 -5.36 -4.80
N TYR A 17 5.08 -4.14 -5.01
CA TYR A 17 4.44 -3.55 -6.17
C TYR A 17 3.20 -4.28 -6.71
N ILE A 18 2.33 -4.77 -5.80
CA ILE A 18 1.00 -5.29 -6.17
C ILE A 18 0.01 -4.14 -6.42
N ARG A 19 0.08 -3.50 -7.58
CA ARG A 19 -0.82 -2.39 -7.94
C ARG A 19 -0.87 -2.09 -9.43
N LEU A 20 -1.88 -1.31 -9.84
CA LEU A 20 -1.81 -0.56 -11.08
C LEU A 20 -0.93 0.69 -10.90
N PRO A 21 -0.42 1.29 -11.99
CA PRO A 21 0.29 2.55 -11.89
C PRO A 21 -0.58 3.62 -11.19
N ASP A 22 0.08 4.48 -10.44
CA ASP A 22 -0.55 5.54 -9.66
C ASP A 22 -1.42 6.44 -10.55
N ILE A 23 -2.73 6.39 -10.38
CA ILE A 23 -3.68 7.31 -11.06
C ILE A 23 -3.68 8.70 -10.41
N LEU A 24 -3.27 8.76 -9.15
CA LEU A 24 -3.02 9.98 -8.39
C LEU A 24 -1.73 9.80 -7.59
N LEU A 25 -0.89 10.83 -7.59
CA LEU A 25 0.30 10.86 -6.73
C LEU A 25 -0.03 11.41 -5.33
N PRO A 26 0.72 11.03 -4.29
CA PRO A 26 0.68 11.71 -3.00
C PRO A 26 0.93 13.23 -3.10
N LYS A 27 0.18 14.01 -2.33
CA LYS A 27 0.15 15.48 -2.41
C LYS A 27 1.53 16.14 -2.32
N GLY A 28 2.38 15.68 -1.40
CA GLY A 28 3.72 16.21 -1.14
C GLY A 28 4.74 15.97 -2.26
N ILE A 29 4.41 15.20 -3.30
CA ILE A 29 5.31 14.96 -4.44
C ILE A 29 4.78 15.46 -5.79
N ARG A 30 3.50 15.86 -5.90
CA ARG A 30 2.89 16.29 -7.17
C ARG A 30 3.67 17.41 -7.86
N GLY A 31 4.08 18.42 -7.10
CA GLY A 31 4.84 19.57 -7.62
C GLY A 31 6.24 19.24 -8.16
N ARG A 32 6.71 17.98 -8.04
CA ARG A 32 7.97 17.52 -8.63
C ARG A 32 7.81 17.05 -10.08
N TYR A 33 6.59 16.87 -10.56
CA TYR A 33 6.29 16.29 -11.86
C TYR A 33 5.53 17.27 -12.73
N GLU A 34 6.12 17.62 -13.88
CA GLU A 34 5.48 18.47 -14.87
C GLU A 34 4.19 17.81 -15.40
N GLY A 35 3.11 18.59 -15.52
CA GLY A 35 1.82 18.10 -16.03
C GLY A 35 1.00 17.26 -15.04
N VAL A 36 1.45 17.10 -13.79
CA VAL A 36 0.65 16.46 -12.73
C VAL A 36 -0.15 17.55 -11.98
N PRO A 37 -1.49 17.42 -11.86
CA PRO A 37 -2.31 18.35 -11.08
C PRO A 37 -1.89 18.40 -9.61
N LEU A 38 -2.05 19.56 -8.96
CA LEU A 38 -1.79 19.69 -7.52
C LEU A 38 -2.98 19.20 -6.68
N GLU A 39 -4.20 19.32 -7.21
CA GLU A 39 -5.43 18.76 -6.68
C GLU A 39 -5.64 17.29 -7.04
N ASP A 40 -6.59 16.63 -6.37
CA ASP A 40 -7.00 15.26 -6.66
C ASP A 40 -7.84 15.21 -7.95
N LYS A 41 -7.17 15.26 -9.10
CA LYS A 41 -7.79 15.21 -10.42
C LYS A 41 -7.27 14.03 -11.22
N ILE A 42 -8.17 13.13 -11.58
CA ILE A 42 -7.87 12.04 -12.51
C ILE A 42 -7.75 12.64 -13.92
N LEU A 43 -6.68 12.28 -14.62
CA LEU A 43 -6.47 12.65 -16.01
C LEU A 43 -6.37 11.39 -16.87
N PRO A 44 -6.96 11.37 -18.08
CA PRO A 44 -6.97 10.18 -18.93
C PRO A 44 -5.59 9.59 -19.22
N GLN A 45 -4.56 10.42 -19.37
CA GLN A 45 -3.19 9.95 -19.61
C GLN A 45 -2.56 9.20 -18.42
N TYR A 46 -3.13 9.33 -17.22
CA TYR A 46 -2.69 8.64 -16.01
C TYR A 46 -3.69 7.56 -15.56
N ASP A 47 -4.78 7.35 -16.31
CA ASP A 47 -5.75 6.29 -16.05
C ASP A 47 -5.42 5.06 -16.90
N PHE A 48 -4.78 4.06 -16.27
CA PHE A 48 -4.20 2.91 -16.99
C PHE A 48 -5.11 1.67 -17.02
N CYS A 49 -4.62 0.58 -17.62
CA CYS A 49 -5.32 -0.72 -17.74
C CYS A 49 -6.45 -0.75 -18.81
N TYR A 50 -6.32 0.05 -19.87
CA TYR A 50 -7.19 0.02 -21.06
C TYR A 50 -6.67 -0.90 -22.18
N CYS A 51 -5.91 -1.95 -21.82
CA CYS A 51 -5.46 -2.91 -22.83
C CYS A 51 -6.63 -3.69 -23.43
N ASN A 52 -6.44 -4.25 -24.62
CA ASN A 52 -7.49 -4.97 -25.35
C ASN A 52 -8.12 -6.10 -24.51
N VAL A 53 -7.32 -6.79 -23.69
CA VAL A 53 -7.82 -7.87 -22.82
C VAL A 53 -8.78 -7.34 -21.76
N CYS A 54 -8.40 -6.28 -21.05
CA CYS A 54 -9.21 -5.72 -19.98
C CYS A 54 -10.49 -5.07 -20.52
N ARG A 55 -10.40 -4.31 -21.60
CA ARG A 55 -11.56 -3.69 -22.27
C ARG A 55 -12.55 -4.73 -22.77
N LYS A 56 -12.06 -5.77 -23.45
CA LYS A 56 -12.91 -6.85 -23.98
C LYS A 56 -13.64 -7.59 -22.87
N LYS A 57 -12.93 -7.99 -21.81
CA LYS A 57 -13.55 -8.67 -20.65
C LYS A 57 -14.61 -7.81 -19.97
N TYR A 58 -14.32 -6.53 -19.76
CA TYR A 58 -15.30 -5.63 -19.15
C TYR A 58 -16.53 -5.43 -20.04
N MET A 59 -16.34 -5.24 -21.36
CA MET A 59 -17.42 -5.14 -22.32
C MET A 59 -18.29 -6.41 -22.34
N GLU A 60 -17.67 -7.60 -22.31
CA GLU A 60 -18.39 -8.88 -22.24
C GLU A 60 -19.21 -9.03 -20.95
N GLU A 61 -18.67 -8.59 -19.81
CA GLU A 61 -19.35 -8.68 -18.51
C GLU A 61 -20.42 -7.60 -18.29
N ARG A 62 -20.25 -6.40 -18.85
CA ARG A 62 -21.05 -5.21 -18.53
C ARG A 62 -21.80 -4.59 -19.70
N GLY A 63 -21.51 -5.00 -20.93
CA GLY A 63 -22.16 -4.49 -22.14
C GLY A 63 -21.70 -3.09 -22.58
N ILE A 64 -20.66 -2.53 -21.95
CA ILE A 64 -20.11 -1.21 -22.29
C ILE A 64 -18.58 -1.22 -22.30
N ASP A 65 -18.01 -0.54 -23.30
CA ASP A 65 -16.56 -0.40 -23.44
C ASP A 65 -16.08 0.70 -22.48
N PRO A 66 -15.15 0.40 -21.55
CA PRO A 66 -14.82 1.34 -20.49
C PRO A 66 -14.19 2.64 -21.00
N ILE A 67 -13.69 2.69 -22.24
CA ILE A 67 -13.16 3.94 -22.83
C ILE A 67 -14.24 5.00 -23.10
N LYS A 68 -15.50 4.58 -23.13
CA LYS A 68 -16.65 5.46 -23.39
C LYS A 68 -17.26 6.03 -22.09
N LEU A 69 -16.68 5.70 -20.94
CA LEU A 69 -17.21 6.09 -19.63
C LEU A 69 -16.68 7.46 -19.24
N ASP A 70 -17.57 8.33 -18.78
CA ASP A 70 -17.19 9.64 -18.29
C ASP A 70 -16.81 9.59 -16.81
N TYR A 71 -15.77 10.37 -16.44
CA TYR A 71 -15.34 10.48 -15.06
C TYR A 71 -16.44 11.11 -14.20
N GLY A 72 -16.72 10.50 -13.04
CA GLY A 72 -17.76 10.96 -12.12
C GLY A 72 -19.09 10.22 -12.28
N GLU A 73 -19.27 9.46 -13.35
CA GLU A 73 -20.42 8.57 -13.49
C GLU A 73 -20.28 7.30 -12.63
N GLU A 74 -21.42 6.72 -12.28
CA GLU A 74 -21.47 5.45 -11.56
C GLU A 74 -20.77 4.33 -12.35
N GLU A 75 -20.91 4.32 -13.68
CA GLU A 75 -20.29 3.32 -14.54
C GLU A 75 -18.76 3.39 -14.52
N TYR A 76 -18.16 4.58 -14.48
CA TYR A 76 -16.72 4.70 -14.29
C TYR A 76 -16.28 4.14 -12.93
N SER A 77 -17.07 4.39 -11.87
CA SER A 77 -16.80 3.81 -10.55
C SER A 77 -16.88 2.28 -10.55
N ARG A 78 -17.80 1.69 -11.32
CA ARG A 78 -17.89 0.23 -11.55
C ARG A 78 -16.66 -0.29 -12.31
N TRP A 79 -16.17 0.44 -13.31
CA TRP A 79 -14.92 0.11 -14.02
C TRP A 79 -13.70 0.18 -13.10
N PHE A 80 -13.59 1.24 -12.30
CA PHE A 80 -12.54 1.39 -11.29
C PHE A 80 -12.53 0.20 -10.32
N LYS A 81 -13.70 -0.13 -9.76
CA LYS A 81 -13.88 -1.25 -8.86
C LYS A 81 -13.56 -2.60 -9.52
N TRP A 82 -13.94 -2.78 -10.78
CA TRP A 82 -13.61 -3.99 -11.53
C TRP A 82 -12.09 -4.18 -11.65
N ARG A 83 -11.34 -3.11 -11.92
CA ARG A 83 -9.87 -3.14 -11.97
C ARG A 83 -9.26 -3.47 -10.61
N ALA A 84 -9.72 -2.84 -9.54
CA ALA A 84 -9.28 -3.15 -8.17
C ALA A 84 -9.55 -4.62 -7.78
N ASN A 85 -10.69 -5.17 -8.21
CA ASN A 85 -11.00 -6.58 -8.00
C ASN A 85 -10.01 -7.52 -8.73
N ARG A 86 -9.47 -7.14 -9.91
CA ARG A 86 -8.45 -7.97 -10.60
C ARG A 86 -7.18 -8.12 -9.77
N ILE A 87 -6.73 -7.05 -9.12
CA ILE A 87 -5.59 -7.11 -8.19
C ILE A 87 -5.94 -8.04 -7.02
N THR A 88 -7.10 -7.82 -6.39
CA THR A 88 -7.56 -8.62 -5.24
C THR A 88 -7.63 -10.12 -5.56
N GLU A 89 -8.18 -10.50 -6.71
CA GLU A 89 -8.29 -11.91 -7.10
C GLU A 89 -6.93 -12.57 -7.32
N ILE A 90 -5.96 -11.86 -7.93
CA ILE A 90 -4.61 -12.37 -8.10
C ILE A 90 -3.93 -12.57 -6.74
N VAL A 91 -3.98 -11.58 -5.86
CA VAL A 91 -3.39 -11.69 -4.52
C VAL A 91 -3.98 -12.86 -3.75
N LYS A 92 -5.31 -13.01 -3.75
CA LYS A 92 -6.00 -14.13 -3.10
C LYS A 92 -5.63 -15.48 -3.72
N ALA A 93 -5.49 -15.55 -5.04
CA ALA A 93 -5.08 -16.78 -5.72
C ALA A 93 -3.65 -17.19 -5.32
N VAL A 94 -2.73 -16.22 -5.27
CA VAL A 94 -1.34 -16.45 -4.81
C VAL A 94 -1.33 -16.89 -3.34
N TYR A 95 -2.01 -16.16 -2.45
CA TYR A 95 -2.13 -16.50 -1.03
C TYR A 95 -2.61 -17.93 -0.82
N ARG A 96 -3.74 -18.31 -1.45
CA ARG A 96 -4.28 -19.67 -1.37
C ARG A 96 -3.28 -20.72 -1.89
N SER A 97 -2.60 -20.43 -2.99
CA SER A 97 -1.64 -21.37 -3.58
C SER A 97 -0.45 -21.62 -2.64
N VAL A 98 0.08 -20.58 -2.00
CA VAL A 98 1.15 -20.70 -1.00
C VAL A 98 0.66 -21.44 0.24
N LYS A 99 -0.48 -21.04 0.81
CA LYS A 99 -1.01 -21.68 2.03
C LYS A 99 -1.41 -23.15 1.83
N ASN A 100 -1.79 -23.54 0.62
CA ASN A 100 -2.04 -24.94 0.28
C ASN A 100 -0.75 -25.75 0.13
N PHE A 101 0.33 -25.12 -0.31
CA PHE A 101 1.65 -25.75 -0.39
C PHE A 101 2.25 -25.93 1.01
N ASP A 102 2.28 -24.86 1.79
CA ASP A 102 2.71 -24.86 3.19
C ASP A 102 1.95 -23.76 3.96
N SER A 103 1.10 -24.18 4.88
CA SER A 103 0.29 -23.28 5.70
C SER A 103 1.09 -22.48 6.73
N SER A 104 2.31 -22.91 7.05
CA SER A 104 3.18 -22.28 8.04
C SER A 104 3.86 -21.01 7.52
N LEU A 105 4.07 -20.91 6.20
CA LEU A 105 4.71 -19.75 5.56
C LEU A 105 3.90 -18.48 5.76
N GLU A 106 4.50 -17.45 6.36
CA GLU A 106 3.84 -16.14 6.52
C GLU A 106 3.79 -15.37 5.20
N ILE A 107 2.67 -14.70 4.93
CA ILE A 107 2.49 -13.92 3.70
C ILE A 107 2.19 -12.48 4.07
N SER A 108 3.06 -11.59 3.62
CA SER A 108 2.97 -10.16 3.88
C SER A 108 3.06 -9.33 2.61
N ALA A 109 2.64 -8.06 2.67
CA ALA A 109 2.73 -7.16 1.53
C ALA A 109 3.00 -5.71 1.91
N ALA A 110 3.86 -5.04 1.13
CA ALA A 110 3.97 -3.59 1.11
C ALA A 110 2.78 -2.99 0.34
N VAL A 111 2.03 -2.10 1.01
CA VAL A 111 0.79 -1.50 0.48
C VAL A 111 0.78 0.01 0.66
N PHE A 112 -0.11 0.73 -0.03
CA PHE A 112 -0.23 2.18 0.14
C PHE A 112 -0.75 2.57 1.53
N ALA A 113 -0.38 3.78 1.96
CA ALA A 113 -0.39 4.20 3.36
C ALA A 113 -1.68 3.92 4.14
N THR A 114 -2.85 4.15 3.53
CA THR A 114 -4.15 3.90 4.17
C THR A 114 -5.08 3.14 3.24
N PRO A 115 -6.09 2.40 3.74
CA PRO A 115 -7.06 1.71 2.89
C PRO A 115 -7.68 2.62 1.82
N SER A 116 -8.13 3.81 2.21
CA SER A 116 -8.80 4.77 1.33
C SER A 116 -7.86 5.34 0.27
N LEU A 117 -6.65 5.76 0.66
CA LEU A 117 -5.67 6.29 -0.29
C LEU A 117 -5.15 5.19 -1.21
N ALA A 118 -4.95 3.97 -0.71
CA ALA A 118 -4.51 2.84 -1.50
C ALA A 118 -5.53 2.45 -2.57
N TYR A 119 -6.82 2.42 -2.23
CA TYR A 119 -7.88 2.18 -3.21
C TYR A 119 -7.89 3.30 -4.25
N LYS A 120 -7.92 4.55 -3.79
CA LYS A 120 -8.07 5.73 -4.65
C LYS A 120 -6.88 5.95 -5.59
N TYR A 121 -5.66 5.73 -5.13
CA TYR A 121 -4.44 6.09 -5.88
C TYR A 121 -3.91 4.94 -6.71
N VAL A 122 -4.05 3.71 -6.22
CA VAL A 122 -3.36 2.54 -6.79
C VAL A 122 -4.21 1.28 -6.84
N PHE A 123 -5.54 1.42 -6.69
CA PHE A 123 -6.52 0.34 -6.83
C PHE A 123 -6.36 -0.82 -5.83
N GLN A 124 -5.65 -0.59 -4.73
CA GLN A 124 -5.45 -1.63 -3.71
C GLN A 124 -6.62 -1.63 -2.72
N GLU A 125 -7.32 -2.76 -2.64
CA GLU A 125 -8.27 -3.05 -1.56
C GLU A 125 -7.64 -3.98 -0.54
N TRP A 126 -6.46 -3.63 -0.06
CA TRP A 126 -5.62 -4.52 0.71
C TRP A 126 -6.27 -5.10 1.98
N PRO A 127 -7.19 -4.42 2.71
CA PRO A 127 -7.84 -5.08 3.85
C PRO A 127 -8.69 -6.29 3.45
N LYS A 128 -9.11 -6.38 2.17
CA LYS A 128 -9.94 -7.47 1.64
C LYS A 128 -9.13 -8.67 1.18
N TRP A 129 -7.80 -8.60 1.13
CA TRP A 129 -6.96 -9.65 0.55
C TRP A 129 -6.80 -10.86 1.48
N GLY A 130 -6.85 -10.64 2.81
CA GLY A 130 -6.74 -11.71 3.81
C GLY A 130 -5.32 -12.24 4.02
N LEU A 131 -4.29 -11.43 3.75
CA LEU A 131 -2.90 -11.74 4.07
C LEU A 131 -2.65 -11.75 5.59
N ASP A 132 -1.53 -12.34 6.01
CA ASP A 132 -1.20 -12.52 7.43
C ASP A 132 -0.68 -11.24 8.08
N LEU A 133 -0.01 -10.38 7.30
CA LEU A 133 0.54 -9.09 7.76
C LEU A 133 0.56 -8.06 6.61
N TYR A 134 0.26 -6.80 6.91
CA TYR A 134 0.41 -5.70 5.96
C TYR A 134 1.47 -4.70 6.44
N ASN A 135 2.23 -4.17 5.50
CA ASN A 135 3.28 -3.19 5.73
C ASN A 135 2.97 -1.90 4.94
N PRO A 136 1.98 -1.09 5.39
CA PRO A 136 1.62 0.13 4.68
C PRO A 136 2.80 1.11 4.64
N MET A 137 3.06 1.67 3.46
CA MET A 137 4.10 2.66 3.19
C MET A 137 3.66 4.05 3.65
N ILE A 138 3.68 4.29 4.97
CA ILE A 138 3.19 5.51 5.61
C ILE A 138 4.25 6.61 5.53
N TYR A 139 4.52 7.03 4.30
CA TYR A 139 5.53 8.03 3.95
C TYR A 139 4.98 9.44 4.17
N HIS A 140 4.71 9.81 5.42
CA HIS A 140 3.95 11.03 5.81
C HIS A 140 4.33 12.30 5.01
N LYS A 141 5.62 12.57 4.76
CA LYS A 141 6.04 13.73 3.93
C LYS A 141 5.57 13.67 2.47
N TYR A 142 5.47 12.48 1.87
CA TYR A 142 4.88 12.34 0.54
C TYR A 142 3.40 12.66 0.53
N TYR A 143 2.70 12.47 1.64
CA TYR A 143 1.29 12.86 1.77
C TYR A 143 1.11 14.30 2.27
N ASN A 144 2.22 15.00 2.59
CA ASN A 144 2.21 16.32 3.22
C ASN A 144 1.47 16.34 4.56
N GLU A 145 1.69 15.28 5.34
CA GLU A 145 1.08 15.07 6.65
C GLU A 145 2.12 15.13 7.77
N PRO A 146 1.74 15.53 9.00
CA PRO A 146 2.63 15.50 10.16
C PRO A 146 2.93 14.06 10.59
N VAL A 147 3.93 13.87 11.45
CA VAL A 147 4.32 12.53 11.93
C VAL A 147 3.17 11.82 12.68
N GLU A 148 2.27 12.57 13.32
CA GLU A 148 1.09 12.05 14.02
C GLU A 148 0.14 11.28 13.10
N TRP A 149 0.06 11.66 11.82
CA TRP A 149 -0.77 10.99 10.82
C TRP A 149 -0.40 9.52 10.63
N ILE A 150 0.80 9.11 11.05
CA ILE A 150 1.17 7.70 11.08
C ILE A 150 0.18 6.89 11.92
N GLY A 151 -0.28 7.43 13.06
CA GLY A 151 -1.30 6.80 13.88
C GLY A 151 -2.64 6.68 13.17
N ASP A 152 -3.10 7.75 12.49
CA ASP A 152 -4.36 7.76 11.75
C ASP A 152 -4.35 6.74 10.60
N ALA A 153 -3.24 6.67 9.86
CA ALA A 153 -3.05 5.72 8.76
C ALA A 153 -3.09 4.26 9.24
N VAL A 154 -2.44 3.96 10.37
CA VAL A 154 -2.51 2.63 11.00
C VAL A 154 -3.92 2.33 11.46
N LYS A 155 -4.56 3.28 12.16
CA LYS A 155 -5.92 3.11 12.70
C LYS A 155 -6.92 2.77 11.61
N GLU A 156 -6.88 3.49 10.48
CA GLU A 156 -7.78 3.24 9.36
C GLU A 156 -7.69 1.79 8.88
N GLY A 157 -6.48 1.23 8.84
CA GLY A 157 -6.27 -0.19 8.51
C GLY A 157 -6.68 -1.15 9.62
N ALA A 158 -6.29 -0.86 10.86
CA ALA A 158 -6.56 -1.71 12.02
C ALA A 158 -8.07 -1.84 12.30
N ASP A 159 -8.87 -0.82 11.97
CA ASP A 159 -10.34 -0.85 12.08
C ASP A 159 -10.99 -1.89 11.14
N PHE A 160 -10.28 -2.37 10.11
CA PHE A 160 -10.69 -3.54 9.31
C PHE A 160 -10.30 -4.90 9.92
N GLY A 161 -9.62 -4.89 11.08
CA GLY A 161 -9.21 -6.11 11.79
C GLY A 161 -7.99 -6.82 11.20
N VAL A 162 -7.21 -6.17 10.34
CA VAL A 162 -5.99 -6.76 9.78
C VAL A 162 -4.75 -6.42 10.61
N LYS A 163 -3.74 -7.30 10.60
CA LYS A 163 -2.47 -7.06 11.28
C LYS A 163 -1.59 -6.12 10.47
N ILE A 164 -1.04 -5.10 11.12
CA ILE A 164 -0.23 -4.06 10.48
C ILE A 164 1.12 -3.94 11.17
N SER A 165 2.20 -4.06 10.41
CA SER A 165 3.51 -3.57 10.79
C SER A 165 3.75 -2.24 10.09
N ALA A 166 3.68 -1.13 10.82
CA ALA A 166 3.65 0.20 10.24
C ALA A 166 4.94 0.50 9.47
N GLY A 167 4.83 0.67 8.16
CA GLY A 167 5.96 0.93 7.28
C GLY A 167 6.36 2.39 7.27
N ILE A 168 7.53 2.68 7.82
CA ILE A 168 8.02 4.04 8.04
C ILE A 168 9.31 4.25 7.27
N LEU A 169 9.29 5.28 6.40
CA LEU A 169 10.50 5.75 5.74
C LEU A 169 11.27 6.68 6.68
N VAL A 170 12.18 6.10 7.44
CA VAL A 170 12.95 6.80 8.50
C VAL A 170 13.78 7.98 7.99
N GLY A 171 14.13 7.97 6.69
CA GLY A 171 14.81 9.10 6.04
C GLY A 171 14.05 10.43 6.15
N PHE A 172 12.73 10.39 6.38
CA PHE A 172 11.90 11.58 6.53
C PHE A 172 11.90 12.19 7.92
N MET A 173 12.30 11.44 8.95
CA MET A 173 12.31 11.93 10.33
C MET A 173 13.37 13.02 10.49
N GLU A 174 13.03 14.18 11.05
CA GLU A 174 13.96 15.31 11.23
C GLU A 174 14.64 15.27 12.59
N SER A 175 14.08 14.57 13.56
CA SER A 175 14.67 14.39 14.88
C SER A 175 14.41 13.02 15.48
N ARG A 176 15.25 12.63 16.45
CA ARG A 176 15.04 11.43 17.27
C ARG A 176 13.69 11.43 17.99
N ASN A 177 13.24 12.59 18.45
CA ASN A 177 11.96 12.70 19.14
C ASN A 177 10.77 12.54 18.19
N GLU A 178 10.87 13.05 16.96
CA GLU A 178 9.87 12.81 15.92
C GLU A 178 9.77 11.34 15.55
N MET A 179 10.91 10.65 15.37
CA MET A 179 10.90 9.20 15.12
C MET A 179 10.20 8.43 16.25
N TYR A 180 10.53 8.74 17.51
CA TYR A 180 9.86 8.14 18.66
C TYR A 180 8.36 8.40 18.66
N ARG A 181 7.91 9.65 18.40
CA ARG A 181 6.49 9.99 18.30
C ARG A 181 5.79 9.21 17.19
N GLY A 182 6.41 9.09 16.01
CA GLY A 182 5.83 8.33 14.89
C GLY A 182 5.69 6.85 15.20
N PHE A 183 6.71 6.23 15.80
CA PHE A 183 6.64 4.81 16.19
C PHE A 183 5.60 4.61 17.29
N LYS A 184 5.56 5.50 18.28
CA LYS A 184 4.56 5.46 19.35
C LYS A 184 3.14 5.60 18.78
N ALA A 185 2.93 6.56 17.88
CA ALA A 185 1.63 6.80 17.25
C ALA A 185 1.14 5.56 16.49
N ALA A 186 2.03 4.88 15.76
CA ALA A 186 1.70 3.62 15.10
C ALA A 186 1.24 2.54 16.10
N LEU A 187 2.01 2.28 17.14
CA LEU A 187 1.72 1.23 18.13
C LEU A 187 0.45 1.53 18.94
N ASP A 188 0.28 2.78 19.40
CA ASP A 188 -0.90 3.23 20.14
C ASP A 188 -2.20 3.06 19.33
N ASN A 189 -2.10 3.03 18.00
CA ASN A 189 -3.24 2.94 17.07
C ASN A 189 -3.43 1.55 16.45
N GLY A 190 -2.78 0.52 17.00
CA GLY A 190 -3.05 -0.88 16.66
C GLY A 190 -2.04 -1.54 15.72
N ALA A 191 -0.91 -0.89 15.42
CA ALA A 191 0.19 -1.58 14.76
C ALA A 191 0.77 -2.66 15.69
N VAL A 192 1.01 -3.85 15.14
CA VAL A 192 1.67 -4.98 15.83
C VAL A 192 3.19 -4.93 15.71
N GLY A 193 3.72 -3.97 14.92
CA GLY A 193 5.14 -3.80 14.70
C GLY A 193 5.47 -2.56 13.88
N ILE A 194 6.76 -2.32 13.66
CA ILE A 194 7.29 -1.24 12.82
C ILE A 194 8.15 -1.85 11.72
N THR A 195 7.89 -1.50 10.47
CA THR A 195 8.74 -1.85 9.32
C THR A 195 9.57 -0.64 8.93
N ILE A 196 10.89 -0.78 8.98
CA ILE A 196 11.81 0.28 8.55
C ILE A 196 12.02 0.15 7.04
N PHE A 197 11.45 1.06 6.27
CA PHE A 197 11.67 1.09 4.84
C PHE A 197 13.00 1.79 4.50
N VAL A 198 13.78 1.13 3.63
CA VAL A 198 15.17 1.42 3.22
C VAL A 198 16.22 1.03 4.25
N TYR A 199 17.07 0.07 3.87
CA TYR A 199 18.26 -0.35 4.60
C TYR A 199 19.47 -0.41 3.64
N PRO A 200 20.65 0.12 4.02
CA PRO A 200 20.92 0.91 5.23
C PRO A 200 20.16 2.25 5.22
N PRO A 201 19.85 2.86 6.39
CA PRO A 201 19.29 4.20 6.48
C PRO A 201 20.16 5.24 5.75
N PRO A 202 19.57 6.28 5.13
CA PRO A 202 20.30 7.24 4.30
C PRO A 202 21.20 8.20 5.10
N ARG A 203 21.05 8.25 6.43
CA ARG A 203 21.86 9.08 7.33
C ARG A 203 22.33 8.25 8.53
N PRO A 204 23.61 8.33 8.93
CA PRO A 204 24.16 7.51 10.02
C PRO A 204 23.40 7.65 11.35
N GLU A 205 22.98 8.86 11.71
CA GLU A 205 22.30 9.13 12.98
C GLU A 205 20.94 8.42 13.10
N LEU A 206 20.33 8.03 11.98
CA LEU A 206 19.04 7.32 11.99
C LEU A 206 19.16 5.95 12.65
N TYR A 207 20.32 5.29 12.59
CA TYR A 207 20.53 4.04 13.32
C TYR A 207 20.31 4.21 14.82
N ASP A 208 20.91 5.25 15.41
CA ASP A 208 20.77 5.54 16.84
C ASP A 208 19.36 5.98 17.19
N TRP A 209 18.69 6.70 16.29
CA TRP A 209 17.31 7.11 16.51
C TRP A 209 16.36 5.92 16.49
N ILE A 210 16.54 4.97 15.57
CA ILE A 210 15.74 3.74 15.49
C ILE A 210 15.94 2.93 16.76
N LYS A 211 17.20 2.65 17.13
CA LYS A 211 17.53 1.91 18.36
C LYS A 211 16.93 2.57 19.60
N TYR A 212 17.09 3.89 19.73
CA TYR A 212 16.52 4.64 20.85
C TYR A 212 15.00 4.52 20.89
N SER A 213 14.33 4.70 19.74
CA SER A 213 12.87 4.71 19.66
C SER A 213 12.29 3.34 19.99
N LEU A 214 12.85 2.26 19.42
CA LEU A 214 12.42 0.89 19.70
C LEU A 214 12.62 0.53 21.17
N LYS A 215 13.81 0.77 21.73
CA LYS A 215 14.10 0.49 23.16
C LYS A 215 13.18 1.24 24.13
N LYS A 216 12.70 2.43 23.75
CA LYS A 216 11.81 3.22 24.60
C LYS A 216 10.37 2.73 24.58
N LEU A 217 9.98 1.98 23.55
CA LEU A 217 8.63 1.48 23.34
C LEU A 217 8.40 0.07 23.90
N GLY A 218 9.47 -0.68 24.20
CA GLY A 218 9.43 -2.03 24.76
C GLY A 218 10.54 -2.89 24.21
#